data_AF-Q753R6-F1
#
_entry.id   AF-Q753R6-F1
#
_cell.length_a   1.000
_cell.length_b   1.000
_cell.length_c   1.000
_cell.angle_alpha   90.00
_cell.angle_beta   90.00
_cell.angle_gamma   90.00
#
_symmetry.space_group_name_H-M   'P 1'
#
loop_
_entity.id
_entity.type
_entity.pdbx_description
1 polymer ?
#
loop_
_entity_poly.entity_id
_entity_poly.type
_entity_poly.pdbx_seq_one_letter_code
_entity_poly.pdbx_strand_id
1 'polypeptide(L)'
;MQQSAVRLARAYVPMIRFVGGRHPAVARGEAGPHPCTSGGLAPGSPECVSVAEYLSKLTPFRVVRYTKPQAGVNGSRYEFRQRELQEGELSSVLDLPARYRTRPLEDAEMECINQGGIY
;
A
#
# COMPACT_ATOMS: atom_id res chain seq x y z
N MET A 1 9.24 -35.48 21.14
CA MET A 1 8.21 -35.14 22.15
C MET A 1 6.88 -35.69 21.64
N GLN A 2 6.44 -36.85 22.15
CA GLN A 2 5.26 -37.55 21.63
C GLN A 2 4.00 -36.76 22.01
N GLN A 3 3.26 -36.25 21.02
CA GLN A 3 2.02 -35.53 21.27
C GLN A 3 0.94 -36.55 21.65
N SER A 4 0.40 -36.44 22.87
CA SER A 4 -0.69 -37.31 23.35
C SER A 4 -1.94 -37.16 22.46
N ALA A 5 -2.63 -38.27 22.18
CA ALA A 5 -3.85 -38.31 21.35
C ALA A 5 -4.93 -37.27 21.77
N VAL A 6 -4.98 -36.93 23.06
CA VAL A 6 -5.89 -35.90 23.62
C VAL A 6 -5.57 -34.49 23.12
N ARG A 7 -4.28 -34.14 22.92
CA ARG A 7 -3.87 -32.84 22.35
C ARG A 7 -4.16 -32.77 20.86
N LEU A 8 -4.02 -33.88 20.14
CA LEU A 8 -4.40 -33.99 18.73
C LEU A 8 -5.91 -33.83 18.55
N ALA A 9 -6.72 -34.50 19.37
CA ALA A 9 -8.17 -34.40 19.33
C ALA A 9 -8.68 -32.96 19.59
N ARG A 10 -8.03 -32.20 20.47
CA ARG A 10 -8.37 -30.79 20.73
C ARG A 10 -8.01 -29.83 19.60
N ALA A 11 -6.98 -30.14 18.80
CA ALA A 11 -6.58 -29.30 17.67
C ALA A 11 -7.57 -29.35 16.49
N TYR A 12 -8.34 -30.43 16.38
CA TYR A 12 -9.34 -30.63 15.32
C TYR A 12 -10.79 -30.39 15.77
N VAL A 13 -11.00 -29.81 16.95
CA VAL A 13 -12.35 -29.39 17.35
C VAL A 13 -12.73 -28.17 16.52
N PRO A 14 -13.75 -28.25 15.63
CA PRO A 14 -14.20 -27.08 14.90
C PRO A 14 -14.66 -26.02 15.89
N MET A 15 -14.06 -24.83 15.82
CA MET A 15 -14.39 -23.71 16.71
C MET A 15 -15.86 -23.28 16.60
N ILE A 16 -16.50 -23.58 15.47
CA ILE A 16 -17.92 -23.30 15.23
C ILE A 16 -18.67 -24.63 15.23
N ARG A 17 -19.47 -24.84 16.28
CA ARG A 17 -20.36 -25.98 16.42
C ARG A 17 -21.77 -25.50 16.09
N PHE A 18 -22.29 -25.85 14.91
CA PHE A 18 -23.65 -25.52 14.52
C PHE A 18 -24.63 -26.33 15.41
N VAL A 19 -25.33 -25.65 16.30
CA VAL A 19 -26.33 -26.24 17.19
C VAL A 19 -27.69 -26.06 16.52
N GLY A 20 -28.29 -27.17 16.09
CA GLY A 20 -29.43 -27.19 15.18
C GLY A 20 -29.00 -27.69 13.81
N GLY A 21 -29.78 -28.62 13.25
CA GLY A 21 -29.44 -29.31 12.00
C GLY A 21 -29.22 -28.38 10.80
N ARG A 22 -28.96 -28.96 9.63
CA ARG A 22 -28.68 -28.23 8.39
C ARG A 22 -29.74 -27.13 8.15
N HIS A 23 -29.32 -25.87 8.19
CA HIS A 23 -30.22 -24.76 7.89
C HIS A 23 -30.82 -24.94 6.48
N PRO A 24 -32.12 -24.65 6.29
CA PRO A 24 -32.71 -24.71 4.97
C PRO A 24 -31.98 -23.73 4.06
N ALA A 25 -31.62 -24.19 2.86
CA ALA A 25 -31.09 -23.32 1.83
C ALA A 25 -32.23 -22.38 1.42
N VAL A 26 -32.24 -21.18 1.99
CA VAL A 26 -33.16 -20.12 1.56
C VAL A 26 -32.83 -19.86 0.09
N ALA A 27 -33.84 -19.96 -0.78
CA ALA A 27 -33.70 -19.54 -2.17
C ALA A 27 -33.23 -18.08 -2.15
N ARG A 28 -31.97 -17.85 -2.51
CA ARG A 28 -31.46 -16.49 -2.66
C ARG A 28 -32.23 -15.92 -3.84
N GLY A 29 -33.00 -14.84 -3.61
CA GLY A 29 -33.58 -14.07 -4.71
C GLY A 29 -32.49 -13.70 -5.71
N GLU A 30 -32.86 -13.52 -6.97
CA GLU A 30 -31.90 -13.10 -8.00
C GLU A 30 -31.05 -11.96 -7.46
N ALA A 31 -29.74 -12.17 -7.41
CA ALA A 31 -28.81 -11.18 -6.94
C ALA A 31 -28.79 -10.06 -7.97
N GLY A 32 -29.61 -9.04 -7.73
CA GLY A 32 -29.61 -7.82 -8.51
C GLY A 32 -28.23 -7.16 -8.48
N PRO A 33 -27.98 -6.22 -9.41
CA PRO A 33 -26.73 -5.50 -9.44
C PRO A 33 -26.49 -4.77 -8.12
N HIS A 34 -25.23 -4.73 -7.69
CA HIS A 34 -24.86 -4.06 -6.45
C HIS A 34 -25.25 -2.56 -6.52
N PRO A 35 -25.73 -1.94 -5.41
CA PRO A 35 -26.14 -0.53 -5.42
C PRO A 35 -25.04 0.45 -5.85
N CYS A 36 -23.77 0.08 -5.67
CA CYS A 36 -22.62 0.89 -6.09
C CYS A 36 -22.17 0.62 -7.53
N THR A 37 -22.88 -0.21 -8.29
CA THR A 37 -22.57 -0.41 -9.70
C THR A 37 -23.16 0.72 -10.53
N SER A 38 -22.33 1.43 -11.29
CA SER A 38 -22.78 2.41 -12.26
C SER A 38 -23.73 1.76 -13.28
N GLY A 39 -24.98 2.22 -13.32
CA GLY A 39 -25.97 1.77 -14.31
C GLY A 39 -26.55 0.37 -14.08
N GLY A 40 -26.31 -0.26 -12.92
CA GLY A 40 -26.88 -1.58 -12.64
C GLY A 40 -26.28 -2.71 -13.49
N LEU A 41 -25.05 -2.54 -13.97
CA LEU A 41 -24.34 -3.54 -14.76
C LEU A 41 -24.22 -4.87 -14.01
N ALA A 42 -24.70 -5.93 -14.64
CA ALA A 42 -24.48 -7.30 -14.17
C ALA A 42 -23.20 -7.87 -14.79
N PRO A 43 -22.44 -8.73 -14.07
CA PRO A 43 -21.34 -9.46 -14.66
C PRO A 43 -21.80 -10.27 -15.88
N GLY A 44 -21.13 -10.12 -17.02
CA GLY A 44 -21.48 -10.81 -18.27
C GLY A 44 -22.64 -10.19 -19.06
N SER A 45 -23.13 -9.02 -18.66
CA SER A 45 -24.06 -8.22 -19.46
C SER A 45 -23.43 -7.79 -20.81
N PRO A 46 -24.24 -7.52 -21.85
CA PRO A 46 -23.74 -7.10 -23.16
C PRO A 46 -23.01 -5.74 -23.14
N GLU A 47 -23.24 -4.94 -22.10
CA GLU A 47 -22.58 -3.66 -21.87
C GLU A 47 -21.18 -3.80 -21.25
N CYS A 48 -20.80 -5.01 -20.82
CA CYS A 48 -19.45 -5.30 -20.32
C CYS A 48 -18.44 -5.41 -21.47
N VAL A 49 -17.27 -4.82 -21.29
CA VAL A 49 -16.15 -4.94 -22.22
C VAL A 49 -15.66 -6.39 -22.26
N SER A 50 -15.38 -6.90 -23.47
CA SER A 50 -14.85 -8.25 -23.62
C SER A 50 -13.46 -8.37 -23.02
N VAL A 51 -13.10 -9.55 -22.49
CA VAL A 51 -11.79 -9.80 -21.89
C VAL A 51 -10.66 -9.50 -22.88
N ALA A 52 -10.83 -9.88 -24.15
CA ALA A 52 -9.84 -9.63 -25.19
C ALA A 52 -9.62 -8.13 -25.45
N GLU A 53 -10.69 -7.33 -25.47
CA GLU A 53 -10.61 -5.88 -25.66
C GLU A 53 -10.03 -5.16 -24.43
N TYR A 54 -10.29 -5.66 -23.23
CA TYR A 54 -9.67 -5.14 -22.01
C TYR A 54 -8.15 -5.41 -22.00
N LEU A 55 -7.75 -6.64 -22.33
CA LEU A 55 -6.35 -7.06 -22.33
C LEU A 55 -5.51 -6.36 -23.40
N SER A 56 -6.08 -5.97 -24.54
CA SER A 56 -5.34 -5.27 -25.60
C SER A 56 -4.90 -3.86 -25.20
N LYS A 57 -5.58 -3.23 -24.23
CA LYS A 57 -5.28 -1.89 -23.72
C LYS A 57 -4.27 -1.92 -22.57
N LEU A 58 -3.99 -3.10 -22.00
CA LEU A 58 -3.03 -3.25 -20.92
C LEU A 58 -1.62 -3.42 -21.48
N THR A 59 -0.70 -2.55 -21.06
CA THR A 59 0.72 -2.78 -21.29
C THR A 59 1.17 -3.98 -20.46
N PRO A 60 1.81 -4.99 -21.05
CA PRO A 60 2.26 -6.15 -20.29
C PRO A 60 3.29 -5.70 -19.26
N PHE A 61 3.09 -6.12 -18.01
CA PHE A 61 4.05 -5.89 -16.94
C PHE A 61 5.38 -6.54 -17.32
N ARG A 62 6.38 -5.72 -17.64
CA ARG A 62 7.72 -6.19 -17.99
C ARG A 62 8.61 -6.05 -16.77
N VAL A 63 9.01 -7.19 -16.20
CA VAL A 63 10.10 -7.23 -15.21
C VAL A 63 11.39 -6.91 -15.94
N VAL A 64 11.84 -5.66 -15.84
CA VAL A 64 13.15 -5.24 -16.32
C VAL A 64 14.14 -5.44 -15.16
N ARG A 65 15.23 -6.15 -15.43
CA ARG A 65 16.32 -6.27 -14.45
C ARG A 65 16.81 -4.87 -14.11
N TYR A 66 16.74 -4.51 -12.83
CA TYR A 66 17.34 -3.28 -12.35
C TYR A 66 18.86 -3.35 -12.58
N THR A 67 19.34 -2.66 -13.60
CA THR A 67 20.74 -2.31 -13.71
C THR A 67 20.93 -1.06 -12.87
N LYS A 68 21.67 -1.16 -11.76
CA LYS A 68 22.24 0.05 -11.15
C LYS A 68 22.91 0.79 -12.31
N PRO A 69 22.54 2.05 -12.60
CA PRO A 69 23.44 2.84 -13.41
C PRO A 69 24.78 2.69 -12.70
N GLN A 70 25.83 2.26 -13.41
CA GLN A 70 27.15 2.54 -12.90
C GLN A 70 27.08 4.00 -12.50
N ALA A 71 27.53 4.32 -11.28
CA ALA A 71 27.89 5.68 -10.99
C ALA A 71 29.02 6.01 -11.98
N GLY A 72 28.64 6.28 -13.23
CA GLY A 72 29.37 7.17 -14.07
C GLY A 72 29.62 8.33 -13.15
N VAL A 73 30.89 8.61 -12.97
CA VAL A 73 31.38 9.92 -12.61
C VAL A 73 30.69 10.86 -13.59
N ASN A 74 29.45 11.22 -13.26
CA ASN A 74 28.71 12.24 -13.95
C ASN A 74 29.59 13.44 -13.66
N GLY A 75 30.40 13.83 -14.64
CA GLY A 75 30.96 15.16 -14.69
C GLY A 75 29.83 16.07 -14.30
N SER A 76 29.94 16.65 -13.11
CA SER A 76 28.84 17.34 -12.51
C SER A 76 28.45 18.43 -13.50
N ARG A 77 27.19 18.47 -13.92
CA ARG A 77 26.69 19.62 -14.71
C ARG A 77 26.88 20.95 -13.97
N TYR A 78 27.28 20.88 -12.71
CA TYR A 78 27.58 21.97 -11.81
C TYR A 78 29.03 21.81 -11.34
N GLU A 79 29.93 22.64 -11.85
CA GLU A 79 31.24 22.80 -11.24
C GLU A 79 31.08 23.57 -9.93
N PHE A 80 31.62 23.03 -8.83
CA PHE A 80 31.69 23.80 -7.60
C PHE A 80 32.59 25.01 -7.82
N ARG A 81 32.04 26.21 -7.65
CA ARG A 81 32.80 27.46 -7.65
C ARG A 81 32.85 27.99 -6.24
N GLN A 82 34.06 28.12 -5.70
CA GLN A 82 34.28 28.78 -4.43
C GLN A 82 34.09 30.29 -4.62
N ARG A 83 32.85 30.75 -4.48
CA ARG A 83 32.43 32.15 -4.53
C ARG A 83 31.73 32.54 -3.23
N GLU A 84 31.67 33.82 -2.95
CA GLU A 84 30.87 34.36 -1.85
C GLU A 84 29.36 34.23 -2.15
N LEU A 85 28.55 34.23 -1.08
CA LEU A 85 27.09 34.17 -1.16
C LEU A 85 26.54 35.46 -1.80
N GLN A 86 25.60 35.32 -2.74
CA GLN A 86 24.91 36.46 -3.35
C GLN A 86 23.78 36.98 -2.44
N GLU A 87 23.26 38.16 -2.76
CA GLU A 87 22.16 38.76 -2.00
C GLU A 87 20.91 37.85 -2.02
N GLY A 88 20.46 37.45 -0.83
CA GLY A 88 19.34 36.51 -0.65
C GLY A 88 19.73 35.03 -0.66
N GLU A 89 21.00 34.69 -0.92
CA GLU A 89 21.52 33.33 -0.68
C GLU A 89 21.89 33.18 0.80
N LEU A 90 21.63 32.00 1.36
CA LEU A 90 21.85 31.70 2.78
C LEU A 90 22.88 30.59 2.95
N SER A 91 23.69 30.72 4.00
CA SER A 91 24.76 29.77 4.30
C SER A 91 24.25 28.45 4.87
N SER A 92 23.16 28.53 5.64
CA SER A 92 22.55 27.41 6.34
C SER A 92 21.06 27.35 6.07
N VAL A 93 20.53 26.13 6.05
CA VAL A 93 19.07 25.88 6.04
C VAL A 93 18.41 26.49 7.28
N LEU A 94 19.15 26.61 8.40
CA LEU A 94 18.71 27.25 9.63
C LEU A 94 18.61 28.78 9.53
N ASP A 95 19.05 29.39 8.44
CA ASP A 95 18.89 30.83 8.21
C ASP A 95 17.63 31.13 7.38
N LEU A 96 17.01 30.13 6.76
CA LEU A 96 15.81 30.29 5.93
C LEU A 96 14.64 30.87 6.73
N PRO A 97 13.68 31.59 6.14
CA PRO A 97 12.44 31.94 6.82
C PRO A 97 11.72 30.71 7.39
N ALA A 98 11.07 30.83 8.56
CA ALA A 98 10.43 29.71 9.26
C ALA A 98 9.45 28.89 8.38
N ARG A 99 8.77 29.56 7.45
CA ARG A 99 7.87 28.93 6.45
C ARG A 99 8.56 27.93 5.51
N TYR A 100 9.88 28.04 5.35
CA TYR A 100 10.70 27.16 4.49
C TYR A 100 11.60 26.22 5.31
N ARG A 101 11.54 26.29 6.65
CA ARG A 101 12.20 25.33 7.53
C ARG A 101 11.25 24.18 7.81
N THR A 102 11.80 22.98 7.91
CA THR A 102 11.08 21.86 8.52
C THR A 102 10.82 22.20 9.99
N ARG A 103 9.57 22.07 10.44
CA ARG A 103 9.22 22.23 11.85
C ARG A 103 10.03 21.21 12.67
N PRO A 104 10.75 21.64 13.72
CA PRO A 104 11.42 20.70 14.62
C PRO A 104 10.38 19.82 15.32
N LEU A 105 10.75 18.56 15.57
CA LEU A 105 9.89 17.64 16.32
C LEU A 105 9.71 18.14 17.75
N GLU A 106 8.47 18.10 18.24
CA GLU A 106 8.18 18.33 19.65
C GLU A 106 8.63 17.14 20.50
N ASP A 107 8.92 17.36 21.79
CA ASP A 107 9.40 16.31 22.70
C ASP A 107 8.47 15.10 22.75
N ALA A 108 7.15 15.34 22.73
CA ALA A 108 6.15 14.29 22.68
C ALA A 108 6.19 13.47 21.37
N GLU A 109 6.50 14.12 20.24
CA GLU A 109 6.66 13.44 18.95
C GLU A 109 7.94 12.59 18.96
N MET A 110 9.03 13.11 19.54
CA MET A 110 10.27 12.38 19.70
C MET A 110 10.10 11.16 20.61
N GLU A 111 9.41 11.32 21.74
CA GLU A 111 9.08 10.21 22.65
C GLU A 111 8.22 9.15 21.96
N CYS A 112 7.19 9.55 21.21
CA CYS A 112 6.35 8.64 20.46
C CYS A 112 7.15 7.84 19.41
N ILE A 113 8.04 8.49 18.65
CA ILE A 113 8.94 7.83 17.70
C ILE A 113 9.87 6.84 18.43
N ASN A 114 10.45 7.26 19.55
CA ASN A 114 11.36 6.42 20.35
C ASN A 114 10.65 5.21 20.98
N GLN A 115 9.36 5.32 21.27
CA GLN A 115 8.52 4.24 21.80
C GLN A 115 7.89 3.35 20.71
N GLY A 116 8.18 3.61 19.43
CA GLY A 116 7.70 2.80 18.31
C GLY A 116 6.28 3.15 17.83
N GLY A 117 5.82 4.39 18.05
CA GLY A 117 4.55 4.90 17.53
C GLY A 117 3.32 4.48 18.33
N ILE A 118 3.49 4.06 19.58
CA ILE A 118 2.40 3.66 20.46
C ILE A 118 2.01 4.87 21.32
N TYR A 119 0.82 5.42 21.07
CA TYR A 119 0.12 6.38 21.94
C TYR A 119 -0.78 5.66 22.93
#